data_AF-A0A1V5DE78-F1
#
_entry.id   AF-A0A1V5DE78-F1
#
_cell.length_a   1.000
_cell.length_b   1.000
_cell.length_c   1.000
_cell.angle_alpha   90.00
_cell.angle_beta   90.00
_cell.angle_gamma   90.00
#
_symmetry.space_group_name_H-M   'P 1'
#
loop_
_entity.id
_entity.type
_entity.pdbx_description
1 polymer ?
#
loop_
_entity_poly.entity_id
_entity_poly.type
_entity_poly.pdbx_seq_one_letter_code
_entity_poly.pdbx_strand_id
1 'polypeptide(L)'
;MERAAVLIGVSKTGNLPELQAVTPSVQRMTDWARRQGIDEGHLQVLTDEKNPVTVEQVHSAITALVDRASVEQLIVYFSGHGINIDSEFWLLSGAPKNVNEAVNVEGSVRLARYCGISHVVLISDACRSAAEGLLALQIKGGEVFPNEPVSGTEKPVDILFSCARGKPSLEIVDPAAAAAEAAKRYSALYTEVLLDYLTGRHQETLHPVEEDGRVVAELRLGELADCLKRDVPARLAAMKIDPKLNQLPDDRISRHTEDAWIARMPFKGRLLSRTFSPGIPAREPPPVTPFTVSEGLVSASLEGDQRKWKELLSLESGGRERGLLEAVATQAEPFGPMHFETQCGFKIRGARIVDTVQRDVAVELLGTAGDTVRVGGLTAPGANVLLVLENGCGVAVPALPDFIAALSFEGGQLVDVSYEPSENTWRWGEYAHAVNELRSLRATIAASAALGVFRLNEEGGLALARRMQYAKGVDPSLALYAAYVYDSLQRRDLIDEMRSYMEGDLGLVFFDVALLSRAPIMGRFVPPFPMLSQGWALLSAYRAQLPPSLHGIEQCRVPSLWTMFNGKGVAMLRKAILSGGIER
;
A
#
# COMPACT_ATOMS: atom_id res chain seq x y z
N MET A 1 -24.62 -19.37 -0.45
CA MET A 1 -23.93 -18.08 -0.33
C MET A 1 -24.83 -17.04 0.31
N GLU A 2 -24.75 -16.94 1.63
CA GLU A 2 -25.35 -15.83 2.39
C GLU A 2 -24.45 -14.59 2.32
N ARG A 3 -25.04 -13.41 2.08
CA ARG A 3 -24.30 -12.17 1.79
C ARG A 3 -24.76 -11.05 2.69
N ALA A 4 -23.82 -10.21 3.09
CA ALA A 4 -24.07 -9.03 3.88
C ALA A 4 -23.37 -7.81 3.31
N ALA A 5 -23.85 -6.61 3.67
CA ALA A 5 -23.24 -5.37 3.27
C ALA A 5 -23.27 -4.31 4.38
N VAL A 6 -22.17 -3.57 4.50
CA VAL A 6 -22.06 -2.35 5.31
C VAL A 6 -21.79 -1.19 4.38
N LEU A 7 -22.73 -0.25 4.28
CA LEU A 7 -22.67 0.91 3.39
C LEU A 7 -22.47 2.17 4.22
N ILE A 8 -21.35 2.85 4.02
CA ILE A 8 -20.88 3.96 4.84
C ILE A 8 -20.80 5.22 3.97
N GLY A 9 -21.49 6.28 4.37
CA GLY A 9 -21.44 7.59 3.72
C GLY A 9 -21.12 8.69 4.70
N VAL A 10 -20.07 9.46 4.44
CA VAL A 10 -19.70 10.63 5.25
C VAL A 10 -19.57 11.85 4.34
N SER A 11 -20.60 12.69 4.34
CA SER A 11 -20.64 13.94 3.57
C SER A 11 -19.88 15.07 4.27
N LYS A 12 -19.86 15.07 5.61
CA LYS A 12 -19.34 16.13 6.48
C LYS A 12 -18.24 15.59 7.38
N THR A 13 -17.03 16.06 7.15
CA THR A 13 -15.83 15.70 7.93
C THR A 13 -15.18 16.95 8.48
N GLY A 14 -15.37 17.22 9.78
CA GLY A 14 -14.71 18.34 10.46
C GLY A 14 -14.97 19.69 9.77
N ASN A 15 -13.91 20.29 9.22
CA ASN A 15 -13.98 21.57 8.49
C ASN A 15 -13.69 21.40 6.98
N LEU A 16 -13.67 20.16 6.46
CA LEU A 16 -13.49 19.90 5.03
C LEU A 16 -14.76 20.29 4.25
N PRO A 17 -14.66 20.56 2.94
CA PRO A 17 -15.83 20.82 2.10
C PRO A 17 -16.85 19.69 2.18
N GLU A 18 -18.13 20.04 2.27
CA GLU A 18 -19.22 19.08 2.30
C GLU A 18 -19.40 18.43 0.93
N LEU A 19 -19.31 17.10 0.89
CA LEU A 19 -19.48 16.32 -0.34
C LEU A 19 -20.97 16.11 -0.62
N GLN A 20 -21.40 16.45 -1.82
CA GLN A 20 -22.82 16.44 -2.20
C GLN A 20 -23.23 15.10 -2.81
N ALA A 21 -22.27 14.34 -3.35
CA ALA A 21 -22.54 13.08 -4.04
C ALA A 21 -22.66 11.85 -3.11
N VAL A 22 -22.26 11.96 -1.83
CA VAL A 22 -22.16 10.83 -0.89
C VAL A 22 -23.52 10.19 -0.60
N THR A 23 -24.49 10.98 -0.10
CA THR A 23 -25.83 10.48 0.25
C THR A 23 -26.54 9.80 -0.95
N PRO A 24 -26.60 10.42 -2.15
CA PRO A 24 -27.17 9.76 -3.33
C PRO A 24 -26.47 8.44 -3.69
N SER A 25 -25.15 8.37 -3.50
CA SER A 25 -24.35 7.18 -3.82
C SER A 25 -24.67 6.03 -2.87
N VAL A 26 -24.74 6.29 -1.56
CA VAL A 26 -25.14 5.29 -0.56
C VAL A 26 -26.56 4.79 -0.80
N GLN A 27 -27.50 5.69 -1.13
CA GLN A 27 -28.88 5.29 -1.43
C GLN A 27 -28.94 4.32 -2.63
N ARG A 28 -28.21 4.61 -3.71
CA ARG A 28 -28.19 3.73 -4.89
C ARG A 28 -27.50 2.39 -4.62
N MET A 29 -26.44 2.39 -3.82
CA MET A 29 -25.80 1.14 -3.36
C MET A 29 -26.73 0.33 -2.45
N THR A 30 -27.52 0.98 -1.61
CA THR A 30 -28.56 0.33 -0.78
C THR A 30 -29.62 -0.35 -1.67
N ASP A 31 -30.12 0.37 -2.68
CA ASP A 31 -31.09 -0.19 -3.62
C ASP A 31 -30.50 -1.35 -4.44
N TRP A 32 -29.21 -1.27 -4.80
CA TRP A 32 -28.51 -2.37 -5.44
C TRP A 32 -28.39 -3.59 -4.51
N ALA A 33 -27.93 -3.41 -3.27
CA ALA A 33 -27.77 -4.49 -2.29
C ALA A 33 -29.09 -5.25 -2.05
N ARG A 34 -30.20 -4.52 -1.90
CA ARG A 34 -31.54 -5.10 -1.80
C ARG A 34 -31.92 -5.94 -3.02
N ARG A 35 -31.63 -5.45 -4.24
CA ARG A 35 -31.86 -6.20 -5.48
C ARG A 35 -30.99 -7.46 -5.60
N GLN A 36 -29.86 -7.50 -4.90
CA GLN A 36 -28.98 -8.66 -4.80
C GLN A 36 -29.44 -9.69 -3.75
N GLY A 37 -30.59 -9.47 -3.10
CA GLY A 37 -31.12 -10.37 -2.08
C GLY A 37 -30.48 -10.20 -0.70
N ILE A 38 -29.74 -9.11 -0.45
CA ILE A 38 -29.24 -8.78 0.88
C ILE A 38 -30.41 -8.14 1.66
N ASP A 39 -30.92 -8.87 2.65
CA ASP A 39 -32.04 -8.44 3.47
C ASP A 39 -31.65 -7.39 4.53
N GLU A 40 -32.64 -6.79 5.19
CA GLU A 40 -32.42 -5.76 6.22
C GLU A 40 -31.69 -6.28 7.47
N GLY A 41 -31.67 -7.60 7.70
CA GLY A 41 -30.86 -8.21 8.76
C GLY A 41 -29.37 -8.24 8.41
N HIS A 42 -29.04 -8.26 7.12
CA HIS A 42 -27.68 -8.36 6.58
C HIS A 42 -27.18 -7.06 5.94
N LEU A 43 -27.99 -5.99 5.95
CA LEU A 43 -27.66 -4.69 5.38
C LEU A 43 -27.58 -3.62 6.47
N GLN A 44 -26.37 -3.10 6.71
CA GLN A 44 -26.12 -1.99 7.62
C GLN A 44 -25.82 -0.73 6.81
N VAL A 45 -26.57 0.36 7.06
CA VAL A 45 -26.36 1.65 6.37
C VAL A 45 -26.06 2.72 7.39
N LEU A 46 -24.88 3.34 7.27
CA LEU A 46 -24.36 4.35 8.18
C LEU A 46 -24.13 5.65 7.39
N THR A 47 -24.95 6.68 7.61
CA THR A 47 -24.78 8.01 7.01
C THR A 47 -24.79 9.12 8.04
N ASP A 48 -24.08 10.20 7.75
CA ASP A 48 -23.99 11.38 8.60
C ASP A 48 -25.10 12.42 8.37
N GLU A 49 -26.18 12.03 7.70
CA GLU A 49 -27.36 12.88 7.47
C GLU A 49 -28.07 13.27 8.76
N LYS A 50 -28.14 12.35 9.73
CA LYS A 50 -28.83 12.54 11.00
C LYS A 50 -27.88 12.66 12.18
N ASN A 51 -26.90 11.76 12.26
CA ASN A 51 -25.96 11.68 13.37
C ASN A 51 -24.56 11.46 12.80
N PRO A 52 -23.50 11.97 13.44
CA PRO A 52 -22.13 11.68 13.05
C PRO A 52 -21.88 10.17 12.92
N VAL A 53 -21.15 9.77 11.88
CA VAL A 53 -20.63 8.40 11.73
C VAL A 53 -19.32 8.32 12.49
N THR A 54 -19.19 7.27 13.31
CA THR A 54 -18.03 7.02 14.18
C THR A 54 -17.38 5.68 13.92
N VAL A 55 -16.11 5.52 14.29
CA VAL A 55 -15.40 4.24 14.16
C VAL A 55 -16.12 3.13 14.93
N GLU A 56 -16.64 3.43 16.12
CA GLU A 56 -17.36 2.47 16.95
C GLU A 56 -18.64 1.95 16.28
N GLN A 57 -19.39 2.82 15.58
CA GLN A 57 -20.57 2.41 14.84
C GLN A 57 -20.22 1.48 13.68
N VAL A 58 -19.16 1.80 12.92
CA VAL A 58 -18.72 0.95 11.81
C VAL A 58 -18.23 -0.41 12.35
N HIS A 59 -17.42 -0.40 13.40
CA HIS A 59 -16.95 -1.62 14.05
C HIS A 59 -18.10 -2.49 14.56
N SER A 60 -19.08 -1.90 15.24
CA SER A 60 -20.24 -2.62 15.76
C SER A 60 -21.11 -3.20 14.64
N ALA A 61 -21.31 -2.47 13.55
CA ALA A 61 -22.07 -2.93 12.39
C ALA A 61 -21.39 -4.14 11.70
N ILE A 62 -20.07 -4.11 11.53
CA ILE A 62 -19.31 -5.23 10.97
C ILE A 62 -19.32 -6.42 11.93
N THR A 63 -19.08 -6.20 13.22
CA THR A 63 -19.05 -7.26 14.24
C THR A 63 -20.39 -7.99 14.29
N ALA A 64 -21.52 -7.28 14.25
CA ALA A 64 -22.85 -7.88 14.24
C ALA A 64 -23.12 -8.80 13.03
N LEU A 65 -22.42 -8.61 11.92
CA LEU A 65 -22.50 -9.47 10.73
C LEU A 65 -21.52 -10.63 10.82
N VAL A 66 -20.33 -10.40 11.35
CA VAL A 66 -19.31 -11.43 11.62
C VAL A 66 -19.86 -12.47 12.61
N ASP A 67 -20.49 -12.03 13.71
CA ASP A 67 -21.00 -12.89 14.78
C ASP A 67 -22.12 -13.85 14.33
N ARG A 68 -22.71 -13.64 13.15
CA ARG A 68 -23.71 -14.56 12.58
C ARG A 68 -23.12 -15.89 12.16
N ALA A 69 -21.82 -15.94 11.83
CA ALA A 69 -21.09 -17.11 11.33
C ALA A 69 -21.67 -17.79 10.05
N SER A 70 -22.79 -17.31 9.52
CA SER A 70 -23.42 -17.77 8.27
C SER A 70 -23.00 -16.95 7.05
N VAL A 71 -22.54 -15.71 7.24
CA VAL A 71 -22.16 -14.79 6.16
C VAL A 71 -20.93 -15.31 5.42
N GLU A 72 -21.10 -15.61 4.13
CA GLU A 72 -20.02 -16.10 3.27
C GLU A 72 -19.32 -14.96 2.51
N GLN A 73 -20.05 -13.89 2.17
CA GLN A 73 -19.47 -12.67 1.56
C GLN A 73 -19.93 -11.41 2.29
N LEU A 74 -18.98 -10.55 2.65
CA LEU A 74 -19.24 -9.23 3.21
C LEU A 74 -18.74 -8.13 2.27
N ILE A 75 -19.63 -7.23 1.87
CA ILE A 75 -19.29 -6.04 1.07
C ILE A 75 -19.26 -4.82 1.99
N VAL A 76 -18.13 -4.13 2.05
CA VAL A 76 -17.99 -2.87 2.79
C VAL A 76 -17.77 -1.75 1.79
N TYR A 77 -18.75 -0.86 1.63
CA TYR A 77 -18.68 0.29 0.74
C TYR A 77 -18.50 1.57 1.55
N PHE A 78 -17.52 2.39 1.17
CA PHE A 78 -17.30 3.72 1.74
C PHE A 78 -17.35 4.80 0.66
N SER A 79 -18.04 5.90 0.96
CA SER A 79 -18.03 7.12 0.17
C SER A 79 -17.83 8.34 1.06
N GLY A 80 -16.81 9.14 0.78
CA GLY A 80 -16.48 10.31 1.58
C GLY A 80 -15.05 10.79 1.39
N HIS A 81 -14.57 11.59 2.35
CA HIS A 81 -13.17 12.04 2.36
C HIS A 81 -12.21 10.91 2.70
N GLY A 82 -11.04 10.92 2.06
CA GLY A 82 -9.96 9.98 2.33
C GLY A 82 -8.60 10.64 2.17
N ILE A 83 -7.60 10.10 2.86
CA ILE A 83 -6.21 10.57 2.79
C ILE A 83 -5.24 9.39 2.77
N ASN A 84 -4.03 9.65 2.30
CA ASN A 84 -2.88 8.76 2.42
C ASN A 84 -1.80 9.45 3.26
N ILE A 85 -1.42 8.84 4.38
CA ILE A 85 -0.26 9.28 5.18
C ILE A 85 0.88 8.31 4.91
N ASP A 86 0.64 7.03 5.19
CA ASP A 86 1.49 5.89 4.83
C ASP A 86 0.68 4.68 4.34
N SER A 87 -0.60 4.65 4.72
CA SER A 87 -1.68 3.79 4.23
C SER A 87 -2.91 4.64 3.94
N GLU A 88 -3.96 4.03 3.41
CA GLU A 88 -5.26 4.68 3.18
C GLU A 88 -6.08 4.81 4.48
N PHE A 89 -6.63 6.01 4.70
CA PHE A 89 -7.58 6.28 5.78
C PHE A 89 -8.89 6.84 5.22
N TRP A 90 -10.02 6.28 5.66
CA TRP A 90 -11.34 6.86 5.41
C TRP A 90 -11.69 7.81 6.55
N LEU A 91 -11.96 9.07 6.24
CA LEU A 91 -12.25 10.06 7.27
C LEU A 91 -13.72 10.01 7.66
N LEU A 92 -14.00 9.79 8.95
CA LEU A 92 -15.35 9.80 9.49
C LEU A 92 -15.73 11.19 9.99
N SER A 93 -16.94 11.36 10.52
CA SER A 93 -17.50 12.69 10.78
C SER A 93 -16.68 13.54 11.76
N GLY A 94 -16.00 12.89 12.72
CA GLY A 94 -15.18 13.55 13.74
C GLY A 94 -13.76 13.94 13.30
N ALA A 95 -13.26 13.42 12.17
CA ALA A 95 -11.93 13.78 11.67
C ALA A 95 -11.90 15.20 11.06
N PRO A 96 -10.73 15.86 10.97
CA PRO A 96 -9.46 15.48 11.59
C PRO A 96 -9.37 15.89 13.07
N LYS A 97 -10.42 16.51 13.64
CA LYS A 97 -10.40 17.02 15.03
C LYS A 97 -10.20 15.90 16.05
N ASN A 98 -10.89 14.77 15.85
CA ASN A 98 -10.58 13.53 16.55
C ASN A 98 -9.74 12.65 15.62
N VAL A 99 -8.46 12.49 15.95
CA VAL A 99 -7.49 11.70 15.15
C VAL A 99 -7.83 10.21 15.07
N ASN A 100 -8.72 9.73 15.95
CA ASN A 100 -9.20 8.36 15.96
C ASN A 100 -10.47 8.17 15.11
N GLU A 101 -11.15 9.25 14.68
CA GLU A 101 -12.38 9.17 13.86
C GLU A 101 -12.06 9.03 12.37
N ALA A 102 -11.23 8.03 12.06
CA ALA A 102 -10.93 7.59 10.71
C ALA A 102 -10.82 6.06 10.70
N VAL A 103 -11.14 5.42 9.59
CA VAL A 103 -10.90 3.99 9.43
C VAL A 103 -9.48 3.79 8.90
N ASN A 104 -8.65 3.06 9.63
CA ASN A 104 -7.39 2.54 9.13
C ASN A 104 -7.70 1.39 8.16
N VAL A 105 -7.68 1.65 6.85
CA VAL A 105 -8.11 0.67 5.84
C VAL A 105 -7.17 -0.53 5.84
N GLU A 106 -5.86 -0.29 5.90
CA GLU A 106 -4.84 -1.36 5.89
C GLU A 106 -4.95 -2.27 7.11
N GLY A 107 -5.06 -1.68 8.31
CA GLY A 107 -5.26 -2.44 9.54
C GLY A 107 -6.59 -3.23 9.54
N SER A 108 -7.65 -2.63 8.98
CA SER A 108 -8.97 -3.26 8.85
C SER A 108 -8.95 -4.44 7.90
N VAL A 109 -8.28 -4.33 6.75
CA VAL A 109 -8.05 -5.43 5.81
C VAL A 109 -7.32 -6.57 6.49
N ARG A 110 -6.32 -6.25 7.32
CA ARG A 110 -5.58 -7.29 8.04
C ARG A 110 -6.47 -8.06 9.03
N LEU A 111 -7.34 -7.38 9.77
CA LEU A 111 -8.26 -8.05 10.68
C LEU A 111 -9.36 -8.81 9.92
N ALA A 112 -9.86 -8.27 8.80
CA ALA A 112 -10.87 -8.90 7.95
C ALA A 112 -10.45 -10.28 7.44
N ARG A 113 -9.16 -10.47 7.12
CA ARG A 113 -8.58 -11.76 6.70
C ARG A 113 -8.79 -12.91 7.70
N TYR A 114 -9.11 -12.60 8.96
CA TYR A 114 -9.27 -13.56 10.05
C TYR A 114 -10.61 -13.42 10.77
N CYS A 115 -11.55 -12.62 10.25
CA CYS A 115 -12.85 -12.39 10.88
C CYS A 115 -13.85 -13.55 10.67
N GLY A 116 -13.43 -14.68 10.09
CA GLY A 116 -14.28 -15.85 9.86
C GLY A 116 -15.13 -15.82 8.58
N ILE A 117 -15.29 -14.65 7.95
CA ILE A 117 -16.02 -14.51 6.68
C ILE A 117 -15.16 -15.02 5.50
N SER A 118 -15.75 -15.84 4.62
CA SER A 118 -15.03 -16.52 3.54
C SER A 118 -14.49 -15.57 2.47
N HIS A 119 -15.17 -14.46 2.21
CA HIS A 119 -14.74 -13.44 1.25
C HIS A 119 -15.18 -12.04 1.69
N VAL A 120 -14.26 -11.11 1.82
CA VAL A 120 -14.57 -9.71 2.14
C VAL A 120 -14.18 -8.82 0.96
N VAL A 121 -15.07 -7.93 0.54
CA VAL A 121 -14.82 -6.97 -0.55
C VAL A 121 -14.99 -5.55 -0.02
N LEU A 122 -13.91 -4.77 -0.01
CA LEU A 122 -13.95 -3.34 0.31
C LEU A 122 -14.05 -2.52 -0.98
N ILE A 123 -14.96 -1.55 -1.02
CA ILE A 123 -15.11 -0.60 -2.12
C ILE A 123 -14.93 0.80 -1.56
N SER A 124 -13.87 1.48 -1.98
CA SER A 124 -13.44 2.77 -1.45
C SER A 124 -13.65 3.88 -2.49
N ASP A 125 -14.73 4.63 -2.38
CA ASP A 125 -14.94 5.89 -3.11
C ASP A 125 -14.46 7.09 -2.29
N ALA A 126 -13.13 7.24 -2.23
CA ALA A 126 -12.46 8.27 -1.45
C ALA A 126 -11.11 8.63 -2.05
N CYS A 127 -10.64 9.85 -1.78
CA CYS A 127 -9.32 10.30 -2.18
C CYS A 127 -8.22 9.44 -1.52
N ARG A 128 -7.09 9.30 -2.22
CA ARG A 128 -5.85 8.70 -1.70
C ARG A 128 -4.69 9.68 -1.80
N SER A 129 -5.01 10.98 -1.84
CA SER A 129 -4.05 12.08 -1.86
C SER A 129 -3.29 12.17 -0.53
N ALA A 130 -2.08 12.71 -0.58
CA ALA A 130 -1.31 12.99 0.62
C ALA A 130 -2.12 13.87 1.58
N ALA A 131 -1.96 13.63 2.88
CA ALA A 131 -2.56 14.48 3.91
C ALA A 131 -2.02 15.91 3.82
N GLU A 132 -2.92 16.89 3.71
CA GLU A 132 -2.55 18.31 3.69
C GLU A 132 -2.61 18.92 5.09
N GLY A 133 -1.47 19.45 5.55
CA GLY A 133 -1.36 20.14 6.84
C GLY A 133 -1.06 19.23 8.03
N LEU A 134 -0.54 19.83 9.10
CA LEU A 134 0.00 19.11 10.27
C LEU A 134 -1.07 18.29 11.02
N LEU A 135 -2.32 18.77 11.07
CA LEU A 135 -3.41 18.05 11.74
C LEU A 135 -3.79 16.76 11.01
N ALA A 136 -3.78 16.78 9.67
CA ALA A 136 -4.11 15.59 8.88
C ALA A 136 -3.03 14.51 9.01
N LEU A 137 -1.76 14.90 9.13
CA LEU A 137 -0.63 13.97 9.37
C LEU A 137 -0.68 13.26 10.73
N GLN A 138 -1.50 13.75 11.67
CA GLN A 138 -1.64 13.16 13.01
C GLN A 138 -2.78 12.13 13.11
N ILE A 139 -3.52 11.91 12.03
CA ILE A 139 -4.61 10.92 12.00
C ILE A 139 -4.03 9.52 12.26
N LYS A 140 -4.65 8.82 13.20
CA LYS A 140 -4.32 7.44 13.57
C LYS A 140 -5.35 6.46 13.04
N GLY A 141 -6.62 6.86 13.09
CA GLY A 141 -7.75 6.00 12.81
C GLY A 141 -7.87 4.80 13.75
N GLY A 142 -8.88 3.97 13.48
CA GLY A 142 -9.07 2.67 14.13
C GLY A 142 -9.44 1.59 13.12
N GLU A 143 -9.20 0.35 13.50
CA GLU A 143 -9.66 -0.81 12.74
C GLU A 143 -11.14 -1.08 13.00
N VAL A 144 -11.87 -1.49 11.95
CA VAL A 144 -13.33 -1.71 12.04
C VAL A 144 -13.76 -3.18 11.97
N PHE A 145 -12.80 -4.11 11.88
CA PHE A 145 -13.08 -5.54 11.95
C PHE A 145 -12.71 -6.06 13.34
N PRO A 146 -13.46 -7.04 13.88
CA PRO A 146 -13.15 -7.61 15.18
C PRO A 146 -11.79 -8.31 15.14
N ASN A 147 -11.04 -8.16 16.23
CA ASN A 147 -9.76 -8.83 16.42
C ASN A 147 -9.96 -10.17 17.13
N GLU A 148 -10.57 -11.11 16.40
CA GLU A 148 -10.82 -12.46 16.87
C GLU A 148 -9.51 -13.25 17.06
N PRO A 149 -9.46 -14.20 18.02
CA PRO A 149 -8.36 -15.15 18.08
C PRO A 149 -8.21 -15.82 16.72
N VAL A 150 -6.99 -15.78 16.16
CA VAL A 150 -6.71 -16.39 14.86
C VAL A 150 -7.11 -17.86 14.90
N SER A 151 -8.24 -18.18 14.29
CA SER A 151 -8.75 -19.54 14.15
C SER A 151 -9.01 -19.80 12.68
N GLY A 152 -8.50 -20.92 12.17
CA GLY A 152 -8.54 -21.23 10.74
C GLY A 152 -7.47 -20.54 9.90
N THR A 153 -7.62 -20.67 8.58
CA THR A 153 -6.70 -20.11 7.58
C THR A 153 -7.09 -18.68 7.22
N GLU A 154 -6.11 -17.92 6.74
CA GLU A 154 -6.33 -16.61 6.11
C GLU A 154 -7.40 -16.70 5.02
N LYS A 155 -8.30 -15.71 4.99
CA LYS A 155 -9.40 -15.59 4.01
C LYS A 155 -9.14 -14.44 3.05
N PRO A 156 -9.57 -14.57 1.77
CA PRO A 156 -9.37 -13.53 0.78
C PRO A 156 -10.12 -12.25 1.15
N VAL A 157 -9.42 -11.13 1.01
CA VAL A 157 -9.96 -9.78 1.19
C VAL A 157 -9.54 -8.97 -0.01
N ASP A 158 -10.52 -8.53 -0.80
CA ASP A 158 -10.29 -7.77 -2.01
C ASP A 158 -10.71 -6.32 -1.84
N ILE A 159 -10.03 -5.41 -2.53
CA ILE A 159 -10.30 -3.98 -2.43
C ILE A 159 -10.39 -3.36 -3.82
N LEU A 160 -11.43 -2.56 -4.04
CA LEU A 160 -11.57 -1.68 -5.20
C LEU A 160 -11.43 -0.23 -4.72
N PHE A 161 -10.48 0.51 -5.28
CA PHE A 161 -10.27 1.93 -5.00
C PHE A 161 -10.75 2.78 -6.19
N SER A 162 -11.42 3.88 -5.88
CA SER A 162 -11.91 4.80 -6.90
C SER A 162 -10.81 5.58 -7.63
N CYS A 163 -9.62 5.64 -7.05
CA CYS A 163 -8.47 6.34 -7.61
C CYS A 163 -7.14 5.66 -7.23
N ALA A 164 -6.10 5.94 -8.01
CA ALA A 164 -4.73 5.55 -7.75
C ALA A 164 -4.17 6.23 -6.48
N ARG A 165 -3.12 5.65 -5.90
CA ARG A 165 -2.43 6.25 -4.74
C ARG A 165 -1.92 7.65 -5.09
N GLY A 166 -2.09 8.59 -4.16
CA GLY A 166 -1.71 9.99 -4.34
C GLY A 166 -2.62 10.77 -5.29
N LYS A 167 -3.80 10.24 -5.66
CA LYS A 167 -4.77 10.90 -6.54
C LYS A 167 -6.11 11.17 -5.83
N PRO A 168 -6.89 12.16 -6.31
CA PRO A 168 -8.22 12.44 -5.80
C PRO A 168 -9.28 11.48 -6.39
N SER A 169 -10.37 11.28 -5.64
CA SER A 169 -11.66 10.79 -6.16
C SER A 169 -12.56 12.01 -6.42
N LEU A 170 -13.33 12.01 -7.51
CA LEU A 170 -14.06 13.19 -7.97
C LEU A 170 -15.58 13.05 -7.76
N GLU A 171 -16.18 14.10 -7.20
CA GLU A 171 -17.58 14.41 -7.45
C GLU A 171 -17.68 15.38 -8.64
N ILE A 172 -18.58 15.05 -9.56
CA ILE A 172 -18.79 15.79 -10.79
C ILE A 172 -20.19 16.38 -10.79
N VAL A 173 -20.33 17.56 -11.39
CA VAL A 173 -21.63 18.14 -11.70
C VAL A 173 -22.01 17.70 -13.10
N ASP A 174 -23.21 17.17 -13.28
CA ASP A 174 -23.75 16.87 -14.62
C ASP A 174 -23.61 18.12 -15.51
N PRO A 175 -22.88 18.06 -16.64
CA PRO A 175 -22.71 19.20 -17.54
C PRO A 175 -24.03 19.80 -18.04
N ALA A 176 -25.09 18.98 -18.17
CA ALA A 176 -26.42 19.45 -18.55
C ALA A 176 -27.12 20.22 -17.40
N ALA A 177 -26.81 19.88 -16.15
CA ALA A 177 -27.31 20.56 -14.95
C ALA A 177 -26.43 21.75 -14.52
N ALA A 178 -25.17 21.81 -14.96
CA ALA A 178 -24.20 22.85 -14.62
C ALA A 178 -24.65 24.26 -15.09
N ALA A 179 -25.49 24.35 -16.12
CA ALA A 179 -26.03 25.60 -16.65
C ALA A 179 -27.16 26.21 -15.78
N ALA A 180 -27.77 25.44 -14.87
CA ALA A 180 -28.84 25.90 -13.99
C ALA A 180 -28.35 25.93 -12.53
N GLU A 181 -28.06 27.12 -12.00
CA GLU A 181 -27.45 27.26 -10.66
C GLU A 181 -28.29 26.63 -9.54
N ALA A 182 -29.61 26.60 -9.69
CA ALA A 182 -30.56 26.06 -8.72
C ALA A 182 -30.74 24.52 -8.80
N ALA A 183 -30.04 23.80 -9.69
CA ALA A 183 -30.24 22.38 -9.94
C ALA A 183 -28.95 21.56 -10.11
N LYS A 184 -27.80 22.06 -9.62
CA LYS A 184 -26.51 21.32 -9.70
C LYS A 184 -26.64 19.95 -9.05
N ARG A 185 -26.67 18.90 -9.87
CA ARG A 185 -26.74 17.52 -9.44
C ARG A 185 -25.34 16.95 -9.43
N TYR A 186 -24.82 16.73 -8.22
CA TYR A 186 -23.52 16.11 -8.03
C TYR A 186 -23.64 14.59 -8.10
N SER A 187 -22.69 13.94 -8.76
CA SER A 187 -22.55 12.49 -8.76
C SER A 187 -21.10 12.09 -8.51
N ALA A 188 -20.89 10.99 -7.79
CA ALA A 188 -19.56 10.44 -7.56
C ALA A 188 -19.21 9.61 -8.80
N LEU A 189 -18.27 10.09 -9.61
CA LEU A 189 -17.99 9.53 -10.93
C LEU A 189 -17.73 8.01 -10.86
N TYR A 190 -16.90 7.59 -9.90
CA TYR A 190 -16.58 6.19 -9.72
C TYR A 190 -17.80 5.35 -9.37
N THR A 191 -18.57 5.75 -8.35
CA THR A 191 -19.77 5.02 -7.95
C THR A 191 -20.84 4.98 -9.05
N GLU A 192 -20.93 5.99 -9.91
CA GLU A 192 -21.82 5.95 -11.07
C GLU A 192 -21.43 4.84 -12.05
N VAL A 193 -20.16 4.78 -12.46
CA VAL A 193 -19.65 3.75 -13.38
C VAL A 193 -19.73 2.36 -12.73
N LEU A 194 -19.37 2.25 -11.45
CA LEU A 194 -19.53 1.02 -10.68
C LEU A 194 -20.97 0.50 -10.72
N LEU A 195 -21.95 1.37 -10.48
CA LEU A 195 -23.36 0.98 -10.50
C LEU A 195 -23.87 0.63 -11.90
N ASP A 196 -23.31 1.19 -12.98
CA ASP A 196 -23.65 0.77 -14.36
C ASP A 196 -23.36 -0.73 -14.55
N TYR A 197 -22.22 -1.21 -14.05
CA TYR A 197 -21.85 -2.62 -14.07
C TYR A 197 -22.66 -3.47 -13.08
N LEU A 198 -22.70 -3.06 -11.81
CA LEU A 198 -23.38 -3.79 -10.74
C LEU A 198 -24.89 -3.98 -11.00
N THR A 199 -25.49 -3.12 -11.82
CA THR A 199 -26.91 -3.21 -12.22
C THR A 199 -27.16 -3.85 -13.58
N GLY A 200 -26.10 -4.29 -14.28
CA GLY A 200 -26.23 -5.04 -15.52
C GLY A 200 -26.47 -4.22 -16.79
N ARG A 201 -26.08 -2.94 -16.81
CA ARG A 201 -26.15 -2.13 -18.03
C ARG A 201 -25.17 -2.63 -19.09
N HIS A 202 -24.05 -3.21 -18.65
CA HIS A 202 -23.03 -3.87 -19.47
C HIS A 202 -23.30 -5.38 -19.51
N GLN A 203 -24.22 -5.81 -20.38
CA GLN A 203 -24.60 -7.23 -20.48
C GLN A 203 -23.46 -8.10 -21.04
N GLU A 204 -22.51 -7.49 -21.76
CA GLU A 204 -21.36 -8.13 -22.38
C GLU A 204 -20.33 -8.66 -21.36
N THR A 205 -20.33 -8.12 -20.14
CA THR A 205 -19.44 -8.52 -19.04
C THR A 205 -20.13 -9.47 -18.05
N LEU A 206 -21.19 -10.14 -18.49
CA LEU A 206 -21.95 -11.06 -17.63
C LEU A 206 -21.73 -12.48 -18.10
N HIS A 207 -21.35 -13.33 -17.15
CA HIS A 207 -21.14 -14.76 -17.37
C HIS A 207 -22.43 -15.52 -17.04
N PRO A 208 -23.08 -16.16 -18.01
CA PRO A 208 -24.24 -16.99 -17.74
C PRO A 208 -23.83 -18.25 -16.95
N VAL A 209 -24.55 -18.53 -15.88
CA VAL A 209 -24.40 -19.70 -15.01
C VAL A 209 -25.76 -20.37 -14.87
N GLU A 210 -25.79 -21.69 -15.04
CA GLU A 210 -26.99 -22.49 -14.84
C GLU A 210 -27.04 -22.98 -13.39
N GLU A 211 -28.11 -22.63 -12.69
CA GLU A 211 -28.35 -22.97 -11.28
C GLU A 211 -29.83 -23.34 -11.11
N ASP A 212 -30.11 -24.52 -10.57
CA ASP A 212 -31.47 -25.04 -10.35
C ASP A 212 -32.41 -24.95 -11.57
N GLY A 213 -31.86 -25.19 -12.77
CA GLY A 213 -32.59 -25.13 -14.04
C GLY A 213 -32.95 -23.71 -14.50
N ARG A 214 -32.33 -22.67 -13.91
CA ARG A 214 -32.44 -21.27 -14.31
C ARG A 214 -31.07 -20.74 -14.74
N VAL A 215 -31.06 -19.85 -15.71
CA VAL A 215 -29.83 -19.13 -16.11
C VAL A 215 -29.78 -17.80 -15.39
N VAL A 216 -28.77 -17.64 -14.53
CA VAL A 216 -28.42 -16.38 -13.87
C VAL A 216 -27.17 -15.83 -14.57
N ALA A 217 -27.01 -14.51 -14.60
CA ALA A 217 -25.81 -13.88 -15.12
C ALA A 217 -24.99 -13.32 -13.95
N GLU A 218 -23.70 -13.67 -13.92
CA GLU A 218 -22.75 -13.25 -12.88
C GLU A 218 -21.76 -12.22 -13.44
N LEU A 219 -21.54 -11.15 -12.69
CA LEU A 219 -20.42 -10.23 -12.91
C LEU A 219 -19.27 -10.65 -11.99
N ARG A 220 -18.09 -10.92 -12.56
CA ARG A 220 -16.88 -11.31 -11.83
C ARG A 220 -16.10 -10.10 -11.34
N LEU A 221 -15.40 -10.26 -10.22
CA LEU A 221 -14.70 -9.16 -9.56
C LEU A 221 -13.50 -8.65 -10.36
N GLY A 222 -12.69 -9.55 -10.92
CA GLY A 222 -11.55 -9.18 -11.77
C GLY A 222 -11.98 -8.42 -13.02
N GLU A 223 -13.03 -8.91 -13.71
CA GLU A 223 -13.58 -8.25 -14.88
C GLU A 223 -14.16 -6.86 -14.54
N LEU A 224 -14.85 -6.73 -13.40
CA LEU A 224 -15.33 -5.43 -12.92
C LEU A 224 -14.16 -4.45 -12.71
N ALA A 225 -13.07 -4.88 -12.08
CA ALA A 225 -11.91 -4.02 -11.82
C ALA A 225 -11.27 -3.51 -13.12
N ASP A 226 -11.08 -4.39 -14.11
CA ASP A 226 -10.56 -4.02 -15.43
C ASP A 226 -11.49 -3.04 -16.16
N CYS A 227 -12.80 -3.29 -16.09
CA CYS A 227 -13.79 -2.40 -16.67
C CYS A 227 -13.80 -1.01 -15.99
N LEU A 228 -13.67 -0.94 -14.67
CA LEU A 228 -13.58 0.32 -13.93
C LEU A 228 -12.35 1.13 -14.34
N LYS A 229 -11.17 0.49 -14.42
CA LYS A 229 -9.91 1.13 -14.86
C LYS A 229 -10.02 1.72 -16.26
N ARG A 230 -10.80 1.10 -17.15
CA ARG A 230 -11.03 1.56 -18.51
C ARG A 230 -12.08 2.69 -18.57
N ASP A 231 -13.22 2.49 -17.92
CA ASP A 231 -14.40 3.29 -18.21
C ASP A 231 -14.55 4.52 -17.33
N VAL A 232 -13.94 4.56 -16.14
CA VAL A 232 -13.92 5.76 -15.29
C VAL A 232 -13.11 6.88 -15.97
N PRO A 233 -11.86 6.66 -16.43
CA PRO A 233 -11.14 7.67 -17.20
C PRO A 233 -11.86 8.06 -18.50
N ALA A 234 -12.43 7.08 -19.22
CA ALA A 234 -13.15 7.35 -20.47
C ALA A 234 -14.39 8.22 -20.24
N ARG A 235 -15.14 7.96 -19.16
CA ARG A 235 -16.31 8.74 -18.77
C ARG A 235 -15.92 10.16 -18.38
N LEU A 236 -14.84 10.33 -17.62
CA LEU A 236 -14.32 11.66 -17.27
C LEU A 236 -13.91 12.46 -18.52
N ALA A 237 -13.17 11.82 -19.44
CA ALA A 237 -12.75 12.46 -20.68
C ALA A 237 -13.94 12.87 -21.56
N ALA A 238 -14.98 12.04 -21.63
CA ALA A 238 -16.20 12.33 -22.40
C ALA A 238 -16.98 13.55 -21.87
N MET A 239 -16.86 13.88 -20.58
CA MET A 239 -17.51 15.05 -19.99
C MET A 239 -16.86 16.38 -20.39
N LYS A 240 -15.68 16.36 -21.05
CA LYS A 240 -14.96 17.55 -21.50
C LYS A 240 -14.73 18.59 -20.39
N ILE A 241 -14.52 18.11 -19.16
CA ILE A 241 -14.13 18.92 -18.01
C ILE A 241 -12.63 19.28 -18.15
N ASP A 242 -12.07 20.04 -17.20
CA ASP A 242 -10.65 20.35 -17.10
C ASP A 242 -9.77 19.12 -17.41
N PRO A 243 -8.94 19.15 -18.47
CA PRO A 243 -8.09 18.03 -18.87
C PRO A 243 -7.01 17.68 -17.84
N LYS A 244 -6.80 18.50 -16.81
CA LYS A 244 -5.91 18.19 -15.68
C LYS A 244 -6.55 17.25 -14.66
N LEU A 245 -7.87 17.13 -14.65
CA LEU A 245 -8.56 16.15 -13.81
C LEU A 245 -8.33 14.76 -14.38
N ASN A 246 -7.89 13.86 -13.52
CA ASN A 246 -7.73 12.45 -13.83
C ASN A 246 -8.16 11.63 -12.62
N GLN A 247 -8.99 10.63 -12.86
CA GLN A 247 -9.36 9.62 -11.90
C GLN A 247 -9.18 8.25 -12.55
N LEU A 248 -8.15 7.54 -12.10
CA LEU A 248 -7.82 6.19 -12.56
C LEU A 248 -8.04 5.23 -11.39
N PRO A 249 -9.05 4.35 -11.43
CA PRO A 249 -9.26 3.33 -10.41
C PRO A 249 -8.05 2.41 -10.19
N ASP A 250 -7.96 1.82 -9.01
CA ASP A 250 -6.92 0.88 -8.58
C ASP A 250 -7.58 -0.26 -7.80
N ASP A 251 -6.91 -1.40 -7.64
CA ASP A 251 -7.45 -2.53 -6.89
C ASP A 251 -6.36 -3.38 -6.23
N ARG A 252 -6.80 -4.23 -5.31
CA ARG A 252 -6.04 -5.32 -4.73
C ARG A 252 -6.95 -6.54 -4.72
N ILE A 253 -6.91 -7.34 -5.79
CA ILE A 253 -7.70 -8.56 -5.93
C ILE A 253 -6.78 -9.78 -5.83
N SER A 254 -7.19 -10.74 -5.01
CA SER A 254 -6.51 -12.02 -4.87
C SER A 254 -6.83 -12.89 -6.08
N ARG A 255 -5.83 -13.61 -6.62
CA ARG A 255 -6.04 -14.49 -7.78
C ARG A 255 -7.15 -15.51 -7.57
N HIS A 256 -7.25 -16.07 -6.36
CA HIS A 256 -8.27 -17.07 -6.03
C HIS A 256 -9.70 -16.52 -6.04
N THR A 257 -9.87 -15.20 -6.06
CA THR A 257 -11.17 -14.51 -6.05
C THR A 257 -11.38 -13.62 -7.28
N GLU A 258 -10.49 -13.65 -8.27
CA GLU A 258 -10.67 -12.90 -9.53
C GLU A 258 -11.97 -13.30 -10.25
N ASP A 259 -12.29 -14.60 -10.18
CA ASP A 259 -13.50 -15.19 -10.73
C ASP A 259 -14.68 -15.20 -9.75
N ALA A 260 -14.50 -14.71 -8.52
CA ALA A 260 -15.60 -14.59 -7.57
C ALA A 260 -16.60 -13.56 -8.10
N TRP A 261 -17.89 -13.89 -8.00
CA TRP A 261 -18.94 -13.00 -8.45
C TRP A 261 -19.23 -11.91 -7.39
N ILE A 262 -19.51 -10.70 -7.86
CA ILE A 262 -19.87 -9.54 -7.03
C ILE A 262 -21.32 -9.11 -7.24
N ALA A 263 -21.89 -9.40 -8.41
CA ALA A 263 -23.30 -9.17 -8.69
C ALA A 263 -23.92 -10.34 -9.49
N ARG A 264 -25.17 -10.65 -9.17
CA ARG A 264 -26.02 -11.59 -9.90
C ARG A 264 -27.24 -10.86 -10.42
N MET A 265 -27.66 -11.23 -11.63
CA MET A 265 -28.84 -10.64 -12.26
C MET A 265 -29.54 -11.63 -13.18
N PRO A 266 -30.84 -11.44 -13.45
CA PRO A 266 -31.54 -12.26 -14.43
C PRO A 266 -30.87 -12.17 -15.79
N PHE A 267 -30.55 -13.31 -16.41
CA PHE A 267 -30.01 -13.33 -17.76
C PHE A 267 -31.12 -12.98 -18.75
N LYS A 268 -30.95 -11.87 -19.49
CA LYS A 268 -31.93 -11.39 -20.49
C LYS A 268 -31.57 -11.75 -21.93
N GLY A 269 -30.45 -12.44 -22.14
CA GLY A 269 -29.94 -12.83 -23.47
C GLY A 269 -30.49 -14.16 -23.99
N ARG A 270 -30.32 -14.39 -25.30
CA ARG A 270 -30.27 -15.77 -25.86
C ARG A 270 -28.91 -16.36 -25.51
N LEU A 271 -28.84 -17.62 -25.09
CA LEU A 271 -27.60 -18.40 -25.08
C LEU A 271 -27.10 -18.46 -26.52
N LEU A 272 -26.34 -17.46 -26.95
CA LEU A 272 -25.51 -17.63 -28.12
C LEU A 272 -24.46 -18.64 -27.69
N SER A 273 -24.55 -19.84 -28.26
CA SER A 273 -23.44 -20.78 -28.38
C SER A 273 -22.30 -20.05 -29.09
N ARG A 274 -21.59 -19.18 -28.37
CA ARG A 274 -20.25 -18.79 -28.74
C ARG A 274 -19.41 -19.94 -28.25
N THR A 275 -19.10 -20.87 -29.15
CA THR A 275 -17.76 -21.41 -29.18
C THR A 275 -16.82 -20.21 -29.15
N PHE A 276 -16.38 -19.85 -27.95
CA PHE A 276 -15.31 -18.90 -27.75
C PHE A 276 -14.07 -19.55 -28.39
N SER A 277 -13.82 -19.24 -29.66
CA SER A 277 -12.44 -19.17 -30.09
C SER A 277 -11.86 -17.97 -29.33
N PRO A 278 -10.77 -18.12 -28.56
CA PRO A 278 -10.09 -16.99 -27.95
C PRO A 278 -9.37 -16.22 -29.05
N GLY A 279 -10.14 -15.50 -29.87
CA GLY A 279 -9.63 -14.36 -30.60
C GLY A 279 -9.54 -13.25 -29.58
N ILE A 280 -8.41 -13.18 -28.88
CA ILE A 280 -8.02 -12.00 -28.09
C ILE A 280 -8.15 -10.82 -29.06
N PRO A 281 -9.14 -9.91 -28.91
CA PRO A 281 -9.11 -8.68 -29.70
C PRO A 281 -7.76 -8.03 -29.39
N ALA A 282 -7.02 -7.62 -30.43
CA ALA A 282 -5.71 -7.01 -30.28
C ALA A 282 -5.84 -5.92 -29.21
N ARG A 283 -5.23 -6.18 -28.04
CA ARG A 283 -5.25 -5.27 -26.90
C ARG A 283 -4.64 -3.98 -27.44
N GLU A 284 -5.42 -2.92 -27.55
CA GLU A 284 -4.83 -1.61 -27.78
C GLU A 284 -3.75 -1.43 -26.71
N PRO A 285 -2.52 -1.03 -27.08
CA PRO A 285 -1.47 -0.89 -26.10
C PRO A 285 -1.99 0.04 -25.00
N PRO A 286 -1.88 -0.36 -23.72
CA PRO A 286 -2.42 0.44 -22.64
C PRO A 286 -1.80 1.84 -22.72
N PRO A 287 -2.56 2.90 -22.40
CA PRO A 287 -2.02 4.25 -22.40
C PRO A 287 -0.77 4.30 -21.53
N VAL A 288 0.28 4.99 -22.01
CA VAL A 288 1.51 5.17 -21.25
C VAL A 288 1.17 6.00 -20.02
N THR A 289 1.22 5.36 -18.86
CA THR A 289 0.98 5.94 -17.54
C THR A 289 2.16 5.57 -16.62
N PRO A 290 2.30 6.21 -15.45
CA PRO A 290 3.36 5.83 -14.52
C PRO A 290 3.25 4.37 -14.06
N PHE A 291 2.04 3.82 -14.05
CA PHE A 291 1.79 2.40 -13.75
C PHE A 291 2.32 1.47 -14.84
N THR A 292 2.00 1.72 -16.11
CA THR A 292 2.47 0.87 -17.21
C THR A 292 3.98 0.97 -17.39
N VAL A 293 4.56 2.15 -17.15
CA VAL A 293 6.03 2.35 -17.15
C VAL A 293 6.67 1.57 -16.00
N SER A 294 6.11 1.67 -14.78
CA SER A 294 6.57 0.90 -13.62
C SER A 294 6.49 -0.61 -13.87
N GLU A 295 5.35 -1.11 -14.34
CA GLU A 295 5.13 -2.52 -14.67
C GLU A 295 6.16 -3.02 -15.69
N GLY A 296 6.41 -2.26 -16.77
CA GLY A 296 7.41 -2.59 -17.78
C GLY A 296 8.83 -2.68 -17.20
N LEU A 297 9.23 -1.70 -16.39
CA LEU A 297 10.55 -1.67 -15.75
C LEU A 297 10.72 -2.81 -14.74
N VAL A 298 9.67 -3.10 -13.96
CA VAL A 298 9.66 -4.19 -12.98
C VAL A 298 9.77 -5.53 -13.70
N SER A 299 8.97 -5.76 -14.75
CA SER A 299 9.04 -6.99 -15.57
C SER A 299 10.44 -7.18 -16.15
N ALA A 300 11.01 -6.14 -16.79
CA ALA A 300 12.36 -6.20 -17.36
C ALA A 300 13.42 -6.49 -16.28
N SER A 301 13.29 -5.88 -15.09
CA SER A 301 14.23 -6.11 -13.98
C SER A 301 14.12 -7.52 -13.40
N LEU A 302 12.91 -8.06 -13.27
CA LEU A 302 12.67 -9.42 -12.79
C LEU A 302 13.15 -10.48 -13.80
N GLU A 303 13.01 -10.20 -15.10
CA GLU A 303 13.54 -11.02 -16.20
C GLU A 303 15.08 -10.95 -16.31
N GLY A 304 15.72 -9.98 -15.64
CA GLY A 304 17.15 -9.70 -15.81
C GLY A 304 17.50 -9.07 -17.16
N ASP A 305 16.51 -8.59 -17.93
CA ASP A 305 16.72 -7.99 -19.25
C ASP A 305 17.18 -6.53 -19.13
N GLN A 306 18.48 -6.37 -18.89
CA GLN A 306 19.15 -5.07 -18.80
C GLN A 306 19.05 -4.23 -20.07
N ARG A 307 18.85 -4.84 -21.24
CA ARG A 307 18.71 -4.10 -22.51
C ARG A 307 17.33 -3.45 -22.54
N LYS A 308 16.27 -4.25 -22.36
CA LYS A 308 14.88 -3.77 -22.30
C LYS A 308 14.69 -2.73 -21.20
N TRP A 309 15.30 -2.94 -20.03
CA TRP A 309 15.25 -1.97 -18.94
C TRP A 309 15.85 -0.61 -19.32
N LYS A 310 17.01 -0.58 -19.99
CA LYS A 310 17.62 0.67 -20.47
C LYS A 310 16.82 1.34 -21.58
N GLU A 311 16.24 0.55 -22.48
CA GLU A 311 15.34 1.07 -23.53
C GLU A 311 14.13 1.78 -22.91
N LEU A 312 13.49 1.16 -21.90
CA LEU A 312 12.38 1.76 -21.16
C LEU A 312 12.77 3.06 -20.45
N LEU A 313 13.97 3.13 -19.87
CA LEU A 313 14.49 4.36 -19.25
C LEU A 313 14.71 5.51 -20.24
N SER A 314 14.94 5.19 -21.51
CA SER A 314 15.17 6.18 -22.57
C SER A 314 13.89 6.67 -23.26
N LEU A 315 12.72 6.18 -22.84
CA LEU A 315 11.44 6.57 -23.45
C LEU A 315 11.14 8.06 -23.22
N GLU A 316 10.88 8.79 -24.30
CA GLU A 316 10.38 10.16 -24.21
C GLU A 316 9.04 10.17 -23.47
N SER A 317 9.02 10.83 -22.31
CA SER A 317 7.88 10.85 -21.40
C SER A 317 7.65 12.25 -20.84
N GLY A 318 6.39 12.58 -20.54
CA GLY A 318 6.01 13.81 -19.84
C GLY A 318 5.80 13.59 -18.34
N GLY A 319 5.53 14.66 -17.60
CA GLY A 319 4.88 14.59 -16.29
C GLY A 319 5.54 13.67 -15.24
N ARG A 320 4.72 12.77 -14.67
CA ARG A 320 5.12 11.87 -13.56
C ARG A 320 5.91 10.67 -14.05
N GLU A 321 5.68 10.25 -15.28
CA GLU A 321 6.39 9.18 -15.97
C GLU A 321 7.87 9.56 -16.06
N ARG A 322 8.16 10.78 -16.50
CA ARG A 322 9.53 11.33 -16.49
C ARG A 322 10.14 11.34 -15.10
N GLY A 323 9.40 11.78 -14.08
CA GLY A 323 9.87 11.75 -12.69
C GLY A 323 10.19 10.35 -12.19
N LEU A 324 9.40 9.33 -12.55
CA LEU A 324 9.70 7.92 -12.27
C LEU A 324 11.00 7.48 -12.95
N LEU A 325 11.15 7.75 -14.25
CA LEU A 325 12.34 7.35 -15.01
C LEU A 325 13.61 8.01 -14.47
N GLU A 326 13.55 9.31 -14.15
CA GLU A 326 14.65 10.06 -13.53
C GLU A 326 15.00 9.49 -12.15
N ALA A 327 14.00 9.22 -11.30
CA ALA A 327 14.23 8.60 -9.99
C ALA A 327 14.87 7.23 -10.09
N VAL A 328 14.40 6.36 -11.01
CA VAL A 328 14.99 5.03 -11.25
C VAL A 328 16.45 5.16 -11.71
N ALA A 329 16.72 6.04 -12.68
CA ALA A 329 18.06 6.25 -13.21
C ALA A 329 19.03 6.75 -12.13
N THR A 330 18.64 7.77 -11.36
CA THR A 330 19.44 8.27 -10.24
C THR A 330 19.62 7.19 -9.18
N GLN A 331 18.57 6.47 -8.79
CA GLN A 331 18.64 5.45 -7.74
C GLN A 331 19.57 4.29 -8.09
N ALA A 332 19.62 3.88 -9.36
CA ALA A 332 20.49 2.81 -9.84
C ALA A 332 21.98 3.19 -9.94
N GLU A 333 22.29 4.48 -10.00
CA GLU A 333 23.67 4.97 -10.14
C GLU A 333 24.49 4.74 -8.86
N PRO A 334 25.63 4.03 -8.93
CA PRO A 334 26.50 3.83 -7.77
C PRO A 334 27.16 5.13 -7.33
N PHE A 335 27.34 5.29 -6.03
CA PHE A 335 28.05 6.42 -5.44
C PHE A 335 28.79 6.00 -4.18
N GLY A 336 29.67 6.90 -3.69
CA GLY A 336 30.40 6.73 -2.44
C GLY A 336 31.37 5.54 -2.43
N PRO A 337 31.94 5.21 -1.26
CA PRO A 337 32.86 4.08 -1.13
C PRO A 337 32.16 2.73 -1.35
N MET A 338 32.94 1.75 -1.82
CA MET A 338 32.52 0.35 -2.00
C MET A 338 32.87 -0.52 -0.79
N HIS A 339 33.74 -0.04 0.09
CA HIS A 339 34.10 -0.68 1.34
C HIS A 339 34.65 0.33 2.35
N PHE A 340 34.71 -0.10 3.61
CA PHE A 340 35.55 0.50 4.65
C PHE A 340 36.49 -0.57 5.22
N GLU A 341 37.55 -0.15 5.91
CA GLU A 341 38.45 -1.07 6.62
C GLU A 341 37.72 -1.87 7.70
N THR A 342 36.65 -1.30 8.25
CA THR A 342 35.76 -1.97 9.23
C THR A 342 34.67 -2.81 8.57
N GLN A 343 34.64 -2.89 7.23
CA GLN A 343 33.67 -3.66 6.43
C GLN A 343 32.20 -3.23 6.61
N CYS A 344 31.94 -2.13 7.33
CA CYS A 344 30.59 -1.66 7.63
C CYS A 344 30.51 -0.13 7.65
N GLY A 345 29.43 0.42 7.12
CA GLY A 345 29.15 1.84 7.20
C GLY A 345 27.97 2.31 6.36
N PHE A 346 27.84 3.62 6.26
CA PHE A 346 26.79 4.31 5.51
C PHE A 346 27.40 5.27 4.49
N LYS A 347 26.77 5.38 3.34
CA LYS A 347 27.02 6.40 2.33
C LYS A 347 25.73 7.12 2.00
N ILE A 348 25.80 8.45 1.92
CA ILE A 348 24.63 9.32 1.85
C ILE A 348 24.74 10.22 0.62
N ARG A 349 23.62 10.39 -0.10
CA ARG A 349 23.49 11.42 -1.13
C ARG A 349 22.18 12.19 -0.97
N GLY A 350 22.18 13.43 -1.43
CA GLY A 350 21.01 14.31 -1.38
C GLY A 350 20.69 14.88 0.00
N ALA A 351 21.50 14.56 1.02
CA ALA A 351 21.43 15.14 2.36
C ALA A 351 22.80 15.13 3.03
N ARG A 352 22.93 15.87 4.14
CA ARG A 352 24.15 15.98 4.94
C ARG A 352 23.89 15.49 6.36
N ILE A 353 24.73 14.56 6.82
CA ILE A 353 24.76 14.12 8.22
C ILE A 353 25.59 15.12 9.05
N VAL A 354 25.05 15.55 10.18
CA VAL A 354 25.72 16.47 11.12
C VAL A 354 26.01 15.84 12.47
N ASP A 355 25.35 14.74 12.82
CA ASP A 355 25.57 14.01 14.06
C ASP A 355 25.13 12.55 13.94
N THR A 356 25.69 11.69 14.78
CA THR A 356 25.34 10.26 14.85
C THR A 356 25.10 9.85 16.30
N VAL A 357 24.09 9.02 16.54
CA VAL A 357 23.83 8.42 17.86
C VAL A 357 23.81 6.91 17.76
N GLN A 358 24.61 6.28 18.59
CA GLN A 358 24.82 4.85 18.63
C GLN A 358 25.12 4.40 20.06
N ARG A 359 25.08 3.09 20.28
CA ARG A 359 25.48 2.46 21.53
C ARG A 359 26.30 1.22 21.21
N ASP A 360 27.34 0.97 22.01
CA ASP A 360 28.18 -0.24 21.97
C ASP A 360 28.91 -0.51 20.63
N VAL A 361 28.98 0.48 19.73
CA VAL A 361 29.75 0.45 18.47
C VAL A 361 30.49 1.77 18.24
N ALA A 362 31.61 1.71 17.54
CA ALA A 362 32.35 2.90 17.12
C ALA A 362 31.77 3.45 15.81
N VAL A 363 31.47 4.74 15.76
CA VAL A 363 30.96 5.41 14.56
C VAL A 363 31.81 6.65 14.31
N GLU A 364 32.26 6.81 13.07
CA GLU A 364 33.07 7.92 12.63
C GLU A 364 32.42 8.57 11.41
N LEU A 365 32.09 9.86 11.53
CA LEU A 365 31.63 10.67 10.41
C LEU A 365 32.85 11.08 9.57
N LEU A 366 32.92 10.56 8.35
CA LEU A 366 33.99 10.79 7.40
C LEU A 366 33.60 11.84 6.36
N GLY A 367 34.60 12.51 5.80
CA GLY A 367 34.43 13.55 4.79
C GLY A 367 34.00 14.91 5.37
N THR A 368 34.32 15.98 4.66
CA THR A 368 33.92 17.35 5.06
C THR A 368 32.45 17.66 4.78
N ALA A 369 31.80 16.83 3.97
CA ALA A 369 30.41 16.96 3.55
C ALA A 369 29.43 16.19 4.45
N GLY A 370 29.90 15.31 5.34
CA GLY A 370 29.04 14.46 6.16
C GLY A 370 28.22 13.46 5.34
N ASP A 371 28.80 12.96 4.26
CA ASP A 371 28.20 12.04 3.29
C ASP A 371 28.60 10.57 3.51
N THR A 372 29.53 10.33 4.44
CA THR A 372 30.13 9.01 4.65
C THR A 372 30.25 8.74 6.15
N VAL A 373 29.83 7.57 6.60
CA VAL A 373 29.89 7.18 8.01
C VAL A 373 30.49 5.78 8.11
N ARG A 374 31.62 5.63 8.81
CA ARG A 374 32.26 4.34 9.05
C ARG A 374 31.82 3.77 10.40
N VAL A 375 31.47 2.49 10.43
CA VAL A 375 31.05 1.78 11.65
C VAL A 375 32.05 0.69 11.97
N GLY A 376 32.61 0.71 13.18
CA GLY A 376 33.61 -0.25 13.66
C GLY A 376 33.20 -0.92 14.98
N GLY A 377 33.83 -2.06 15.28
CA GLY A 377 33.53 -2.84 16.48
C GLY A 377 32.16 -3.52 16.46
N LEU A 378 31.52 -3.59 15.29
CA LEU A 378 30.22 -4.22 15.11
C LEU A 378 30.36 -5.73 15.21
N THR A 379 29.53 -6.35 16.03
CA THR A 379 29.36 -7.81 16.10
C THR A 379 27.95 -8.20 15.69
N ALA A 380 27.77 -9.45 15.27
CA ALA A 380 26.45 -9.97 14.95
C ALA A 380 25.50 -9.80 16.15
N PRO A 381 24.22 -9.46 15.92
CA PRO A 381 23.57 -9.41 14.61
C PRO A 381 23.52 -8.02 13.94
N GLY A 382 24.00 -6.96 14.61
CA GLY A 382 23.94 -5.58 14.11
C GLY A 382 23.71 -4.56 15.22
N ALA A 383 23.69 -3.27 14.87
CA ALA A 383 23.51 -2.17 15.81
C ALA A 383 22.66 -1.03 15.24
N ASN A 384 21.94 -0.34 16.13
CA ASN A 384 21.13 0.82 15.77
C ASN A 384 22.04 2.05 15.63
N VAL A 385 22.00 2.70 14.47
CA VAL A 385 22.67 3.98 14.25
C VAL A 385 21.64 5.01 13.82
N LEU A 386 21.45 6.05 14.65
CA LEU A 386 20.66 7.21 14.32
C LEU A 386 21.53 8.23 13.60
N LEU A 387 21.21 8.49 12.34
CA LEU A 387 21.82 9.53 11.52
C LEU A 387 20.99 10.80 11.64
N VAL A 388 21.60 11.90 12.06
CA VAL A 388 20.94 13.20 12.23
C VAL A 388 21.34 14.12 11.07
N LEU A 389 20.33 14.64 10.38
CA LEU A 389 20.48 15.50 9.22
C LEU A 389 20.64 16.97 9.64
N GLU A 390 21.23 17.77 8.75
CA GLU A 390 21.41 19.22 8.97
C GLU A 390 20.09 19.99 9.21
N ASN A 391 18.97 19.49 8.67
CA ASN A 391 17.64 20.06 8.87
C ASN A 391 16.99 19.67 10.22
N GLY A 392 17.70 18.91 11.06
CA GLY A 392 17.25 18.44 12.37
C GLY A 392 16.37 17.19 12.34
N CYS A 393 16.00 16.67 11.16
CA CYS A 393 15.38 15.36 11.04
C CYS A 393 16.42 14.25 11.25
N GLY A 394 15.98 13.02 11.46
CA GLY A 394 16.88 11.89 11.58
C GLY A 394 16.26 10.55 11.22
N VAL A 395 17.13 9.60 10.95
CA VAL A 395 16.80 8.25 10.48
C VAL A 395 17.57 7.25 11.31
N ALA A 396 16.88 6.29 11.92
CA ALA A 396 17.54 5.15 12.56
C ALA A 396 17.64 4.01 11.55
N VAL A 397 18.86 3.62 11.21
CA VAL A 397 19.15 2.55 10.27
C VAL A 397 20.02 1.48 10.93
N PRO A 398 19.80 0.20 10.59
CA PRO A 398 20.68 -0.88 11.04
C PRO A 398 22.06 -0.76 10.39
N ALA A 399 23.11 -0.74 11.22
CA ALA A 399 24.45 -1.12 10.80
C ALA A 399 24.52 -2.65 10.82
N LEU A 400 24.82 -3.24 9.66
CA LEU A 400 24.91 -4.70 9.48
C LEU A 400 26.35 -5.11 9.18
N PRO A 401 26.89 -6.16 9.83
CA PRO A 401 28.22 -6.67 9.51
C PRO A 401 28.33 -7.04 8.03
N ASP A 402 29.47 -6.74 7.42
CA ASP A 402 29.77 -6.98 6.00
C ASP A 402 29.00 -6.14 4.98
N PHE A 403 28.18 -5.15 5.39
CA PHE A 403 27.42 -4.32 4.46
C PHE A 403 27.73 -2.82 4.54
N ILE A 404 27.67 -2.18 3.37
CA ILE A 404 27.62 -0.73 3.20
C ILE A 404 26.18 -0.34 2.85
N ALA A 405 25.55 0.45 3.70
CA ALA A 405 24.22 0.98 3.47
C ALA A 405 24.27 2.29 2.69
N ALA A 406 23.57 2.37 1.57
CA ALA A 406 23.41 3.60 0.79
C ALA A 406 22.04 4.22 1.06
N LEU A 407 22.03 5.49 1.45
CA LEU A 407 20.82 6.26 1.70
C LEU A 407 20.70 7.38 0.66
N SER A 408 19.56 7.44 -0.02
CA SER A 408 19.27 8.48 -1.01
C SER A 408 18.13 9.37 -0.52
N PHE A 409 18.39 10.68 -0.47
CA PHE A 409 17.42 11.68 -0.10
C PHE A 409 17.02 12.55 -1.29
N GLU A 410 15.74 12.90 -1.38
CA GLU A 410 15.20 13.82 -2.38
C GLU A 410 14.18 14.73 -1.71
N GLY A 411 14.30 16.06 -1.89
CA GLY A 411 13.38 17.01 -1.27
C GLY A 411 13.31 16.93 0.27
N GLY A 412 14.36 16.41 0.93
CA GLY A 412 14.39 16.18 2.37
C GLY A 412 13.70 14.89 2.85
N GLN A 413 13.24 14.03 1.94
CA GLN A 413 12.64 12.72 2.22
C GLN A 413 13.63 11.60 1.91
N LEU A 414 13.58 10.50 2.66
CA LEU A 414 14.39 9.31 2.42
C LEU A 414 13.65 8.40 1.43
N VAL A 415 14.10 8.43 0.18
CA VAL A 415 13.43 7.76 -0.95
C VAL A 415 13.99 6.37 -1.25
N ASP A 416 15.21 6.07 -0.80
CA ASP A 416 15.82 4.75 -0.94
C ASP A 416 16.82 4.46 0.19
N VAL A 417 16.79 3.23 0.69
CA VAL A 417 17.83 2.63 1.54
C VAL A 417 18.19 1.31 0.89
N SER A 418 19.47 1.14 0.59
CA SER A 418 20.00 -0.08 -0.01
C SER A 418 21.18 -0.61 0.74
N TYR A 419 21.32 -1.94 0.80
CA TYR A 419 22.46 -2.60 1.41
C TYR A 419 23.25 -3.32 0.32
N GLU A 420 24.54 -3.03 0.23
CA GLU A 420 25.47 -3.72 -0.66
C GLU A 420 26.58 -4.35 0.17
N PRO A 421 27.02 -5.58 -0.13
CA PRO A 421 28.14 -6.16 0.59
C PRO A 421 29.40 -5.32 0.41
N SER A 422 30.19 -5.20 1.47
CA SER A 422 31.47 -4.50 1.43
C SER A 422 32.44 -5.29 0.54
N GLU A 423 33.10 -4.61 -0.40
CA GLU A 423 33.96 -5.24 -1.43
C GLU A 423 35.09 -6.13 -0.86
N ASN A 424 35.53 -5.82 0.36
CA ASN A 424 36.57 -6.55 1.09
C ASN A 424 36.00 -7.64 2.02
N THR A 425 34.89 -8.27 1.64
CA THR A 425 34.25 -9.38 2.37
C THR A 425 33.96 -10.54 1.43
N TRP A 426 33.68 -11.72 1.98
CA TRP A 426 33.34 -12.91 1.20
C TRP A 426 32.03 -12.74 0.41
N ARG A 427 31.04 -12.01 0.98
CA ARG A 427 29.73 -11.74 0.37
C ARG A 427 29.83 -10.99 -0.96
N TRP A 428 30.87 -10.16 -1.13
CA TRP A 428 31.09 -9.44 -2.38
C TRP A 428 31.28 -10.37 -3.58
N GLY A 429 31.95 -11.51 -3.39
CA GLY A 429 32.18 -12.48 -4.47
C GLY A 429 30.89 -12.98 -5.10
N GLU A 430 29.87 -13.23 -4.29
CA GLU A 430 28.55 -13.66 -4.76
C GLU A 430 27.76 -12.50 -5.39
N TYR A 431 27.87 -11.30 -4.82
CA TYR A 431 27.16 -10.11 -5.28
C TYR A 431 27.70 -9.54 -6.60
N ALA A 432 29.01 -9.57 -6.81
CA ALA A 432 29.68 -8.88 -7.92
C ALA A 432 29.14 -9.29 -9.30
N HIS A 433 28.71 -10.55 -9.46
CA HIS A 433 28.16 -11.05 -10.71
C HIS A 433 26.75 -10.53 -11.02
N ALA A 434 25.97 -10.16 -10.01
CA ALA A 434 24.57 -9.74 -10.14
C ALA A 434 24.34 -8.25 -9.82
N VAL A 435 25.40 -7.49 -9.52
CA VAL A 435 25.33 -6.11 -9.01
C VAL A 435 24.45 -5.19 -9.87
N ASN A 436 24.61 -5.23 -11.19
CA ASN A 436 23.85 -4.35 -12.09
C ASN A 436 22.36 -4.73 -12.10
N GLU A 437 22.07 -6.03 -12.15
CA GLU A 437 20.70 -6.52 -12.16
C GLU A 437 19.97 -6.23 -10.83
N LEU A 438 20.66 -6.40 -9.70
CA LEU A 438 20.11 -6.10 -8.37
C LEU A 438 19.90 -4.60 -8.17
N ARG A 439 20.85 -3.75 -8.60
CA ARG A 439 20.70 -2.29 -8.56
C ARG A 439 19.51 -1.82 -9.41
N SER A 440 19.36 -2.32 -10.64
CA SER A 440 18.22 -1.99 -11.50
C SER A 440 16.88 -2.38 -10.86
N LEU A 441 16.80 -3.62 -10.34
CA LEU A 441 15.59 -4.12 -9.67
C LEU A 441 15.24 -3.26 -8.46
N ARG A 442 16.21 -3.02 -7.58
CA ARG A 442 16.03 -2.21 -6.37
C ARG A 442 15.62 -0.78 -6.67
N ALA A 443 16.32 -0.11 -7.58
CA ALA A 443 15.99 1.26 -7.98
C ALA A 443 14.58 1.34 -8.59
N THR A 444 14.20 0.34 -9.37
CA THR A 444 12.86 0.27 -9.96
C THR A 444 11.78 0.09 -8.90
N ILE A 445 11.99 -0.83 -7.94
CA ILE A 445 11.07 -1.07 -6.84
C ILE A 445 10.96 0.17 -5.94
N ALA A 446 12.09 0.73 -5.51
CA ALA A 446 12.15 1.87 -4.60
C ALA A 446 11.49 3.13 -5.21
N ALA A 447 11.84 3.50 -6.45
CA ALA A 447 11.23 4.63 -7.14
C ALA A 447 9.72 4.42 -7.38
N SER A 448 9.32 3.21 -7.78
CA SER A 448 7.91 2.88 -7.98
C SER A 448 7.13 2.92 -6.65
N ALA A 449 7.74 2.48 -5.55
CA ALA A 449 7.14 2.49 -4.22
C ALA A 449 7.01 3.92 -3.68
N ALA A 450 8.06 4.74 -3.85
CA ALA A 450 8.07 6.17 -3.50
C ALA A 450 6.95 6.95 -4.22
N LEU A 451 6.71 6.63 -5.50
CA LEU A 451 5.65 7.23 -6.30
C LEU A 451 4.27 6.58 -6.09
N GLY A 452 4.19 5.52 -5.27
CA GLY A 452 2.95 4.82 -4.96
C GLY A 452 2.37 4.00 -6.12
N VAL A 453 3.18 3.69 -7.14
CA VAL A 453 2.79 2.95 -8.35
C VAL A 453 3.30 1.52 -8.38
N PHE A 454 4.10 1.11 -7.39
CA PHE A 454 4.62 -0.26 -7.31
C PHE A 454 3.49 -1.27 -7.02
N ARG A 455 3.34 -2.23 -7.93
CA ARG A 455 2.39 -3.33 -7.88
C ARG A 455 3.02 -4.57 -8.47
N LEU A 456 2.67 -5.71 -7.88
CA LEU A 456 2.96 -7.03 -8.43
C LEU A 456 1.70 -7.87 -8.30
N ASN A 457 1.33 -8.55 -9.38
CA ASN A 457 0.37 -9.65 -9.31
C ASN A 457 1.06 -10.89 -8.73
N GLU A 458 0.33 -12.00 -8.58
CA GLU A 458 0.89 -13.23 -8.03
C GLU A 458 2.09 -13.76 -8.83
N GLU A 459 2.04 -13.69 -10.17
CA GLU A 459 3.13 -14.15 -11.03
C GLU A 459 4.40 -13.32 -10.83
N GLY A 460 4.26 -11.99 -10.81
CA GLY A 460 5.34 -11.05 -10.55
C GLY A 460 5.88 -11.18 -9.11
N GLY A 461 5.02 -11.44 -8.14
CA GLY A 461 5.40 -11.75 -6.75
C GLY A 461 6.23 -13.04 -6.67
N LEU A 462 5.83 -14.09 -7.38
CA LEU A 462 6.59 -15.34 -7.50
C LEU A 462 7.92 -15.13 -8.23
N ALA A 463 7.94 -14.30 -9.29
CA ALA A 463 9.16 -13.95 -9.98
C ALA A 463 10.13 -13.18 -9.06
N LEU A 464 9.62 -12.23 -8.27
CA LEU A 464 10.39 -11.54 -7.23
C LEU A 464 10.91 -12.53 -6.18
N ALA A 465 10.09 -13.49 -5.72
CA ALA A 465 10.51 -14.53 -4.79
C ALA A 465 11.64 -15.40 -5.35
N ARG A 466 11.53 -15.87 -6.59
CA ARG A 466 12.64 -16.58 -7.27
C ARG A 466 13.90 -15.72 -7.32
N ARG A 467 13.76 -14.43 -7.64
CA ARG A 467 14.90 -13.52 -7.69
C ARG A 467 15.55 -13.32 -6.32
N MET A 468 14.75 -13.18 -5.26
CA MET A 468 15.20 -13.11 -3.86
C MET A 468 15.88 -14.40 -3.40
N GLN A 469 15.44 -15.57 -3.88
CA GLN A 469 16.10 -16.83 -3.58
C GLN A 469 17.53 -16.92 -4.15
N TYR A 470 17.80 -16.26 -5.28
CA TYR A 470 19.16 -16.15 -5.84
C TYR A 470 19.98 -15.05 -5.16
N ALA A 471 19.32 -14.00 -4.65
CA ALA A 471 19.94 -12.86 -3.97
C ALA A 471 20.07 -13.04 -2.44
N LYS A 472 20.00 -14.28 -1.93
CA LYS A 472 20.02 -14.57 -0.49
C LYS A 472 21.24 -13.93 0.18
N GLY A 473 20.97 -13.07 1.16
CA GLY A 473 22.03 -12.51 1.98
C GLY A 473 22.93 -11.47 1.31
N VAL A 474 22.63 -11.04 0.08
CA VAL A 474 23.41 -10.00 -0.60
C VAL A 474 22.72 -8.64 -0.66
N ASP A 475 21.39 -8.59 -0.47
CA ASP A 475 20.66 -7.32 -0.36
C ASP A 475 19.49 -7.39 0.63
N PRO A 476 19.74 -7.11 1.92
CA PRO A 476 18.70 -7.00 2.94
C PRO A 476 17.59 -5.99 2.64
N SER A 477 17.85 -4.92 1.88
CA SER A 477 16.80 -3.90 1.61
C SER A 477 15.69 -4.42 0.71
N LEU A 478 16.03 -5.25 -0.28
CA LEU A 478 15.05 -5.85 -1.17
C LEU A 478 14.09 -6.80 -0.42
N ALA A 479 14.57 -7.45 0.64
CA ALA A 479 13.73 -8.30 1.50
C ALA A 479 12.59 -7.50 2.16
N LEU A 480 12.83 -6.24 2.55
CA LEU A 480 11.79 -5.38 3.12
C LEU A 480 10.68 -5.08 2.10
N TYR A 481 11.03 -4.66 0.89
CA TYR A 481 10.04 -4.41 -0.16
C TYR A 481 9.29 -5.71 -0.54
N ALA A 482 9.99 -6.83 -0.64
CA ALA A 482 9.39 -8.12 -0.92
C ALA A 482 8.40 -8.56 0.17
N ALA A 483 8.68 -8.29 1.45
CA ALA A 483 7.78 -8.60 2.56
C ALA A 483 6.39 -7.97 2.39
N TYR A 484 6.34 -6.68 2.06
CA TYR A 484 5.07 -5.98 1.83
C TYR A 484 4.35 -6.45 0.58
N VAL A 485 5.09 -6.80 -0.48
CA VAL A 485 4.49 -7.43 -1.67
C VAL A 485 3.84 -8.77 -1.30
N TYR A 486 4.56 -9.65 -0.60
CA TYR A 486 4.03 -10.95 -0.21
C TYR A 486 2.83 -10.82 0.72
N ASP A 487 2.85 -9.87 1.66
CA ASP A 487 1.69 -9.62 2.53
C ASP A 487 0.48 -9.12 1.74
N SER A 488 0.68 -8.26 0.74
CA SER A 488 -0.39 -7.80 -0.15
C SER A 488 -0.99 -8.95 -0.98
N LEU A 489 -0.17 -9.94 -1.33
CA LEU A 489 -0.57 -11.16 -2.05
C LEU A 489 -1.06 -12.29 -1.12
N GLN A 490 -1.14 -12.05 0.19
CA GLN A 490 -1.48 -13.06 1.20
C GLN A 490 -0.54 -14.29 1.19
N ARG A 491 0.70 -14.13 0.71
CA ARG A 491 1.73 -15.19 0.62
C ARG A 491 2.60 -15.22 1.86
N ARG A 492 1.97 -15.50 2.99
CA ARG A 492 2.66 -15.57 4.30
C ARG A 492 3.78 -16.62 4.32
N ASP A 493 3.59 -17.72 3.60
CA ASP A 493 4.59 -18.78 3.42
C ASP A 493 5.93 -18.22 2.92
N LEU A 494 5.90 -17.29 1.95
CA LEU A 494 7.11 -16.65 1.43
C LEU A 494 7.76 -15.71 2.46
N ILE A 495 6.97 -15.06 3.31
CA ILE A 495 7.47 -14.20 4.39
C ILE A 495 8.15 -15.05 5.48
N ASP A 496 7.57 -16.20 5.83
CA ASP A 496 8.12 -17.13 6.82
C ASP A 496 9.43 -17.79 6.32
N GLU A 497 9.49 -18.15 5.03
CA GLU A 497 10.73 -18.60 4.39
C GLU A 497 11.80 -17.50 4.47
N MET A 498 11.48 -16.29 4.02
CA MET A 498 12.41 -15.15 4.03
C MET A 498 12.90 -14.82 5.43
N ARG A 499 12.02 -14.85 6.44
CA ARG A 499 12.38 -14.69 7.85
C ARG A 499 13.41 -15.72 8.28
N SER A 500 13.17 -17.00 7.97
CA SER A 500 14.07 -18.10 8.35
C SER A 500 15.45 -17.95 7.71
N TYR A 501 15.51 -17.48 6.45
CA TYR A 501 16.78 -17.18 5.78
C TYR A 501 17.50 -15.99 6.42
N MET A 502 16.81 -14.89 6.72
CA MET A 502 17.42 -13.71 7.35
C MET A 502 17.99 -14.04 8.73
N GLU A 503 17.25 -14.80 9.55
CA GLU A 503 17.70 -15.22 10.87
C GLU A 503 18.94 -16.12 10.77
N GLY A 504 18.98 -17.05 9.80
CA GLY A 504 20.13 -17.92 9.58
C GLY A 504 21.38 -17.22 9.02
N ASP A 505 21.20 -16.20 8.16
CA ASP A 505 22.30 -15.53 7.46
C ASP A 505 22.80 -14.27 8.16
N LEU A 506 21.90 -13.40 8.61
CA LEU A 506 22.23 -12.12 9.26
C LEU A 506 22.25 -12.23 10.79
N GLY A 507 21.65 -13.28 11.36
CA GLY A 507 21.43 -13.40 12.80
C GLY A 507 20.35 -12.45 13.35
N LEU A 508 19.63 -11.72 12.49
CA LEU A 508 18.47 -10.92 12.85
C LEU A 508 17.37 -10.98 11.81
N VAL A 509 16.20 -10.52 12.22
CA VAL A 509 15.04 -10.28 11.37
C VAL A 509 14.67 -8.80 11.53
N PHE A 510 14.43 -8.10 10.42
CA PHE A 510 13.94 -6.73 10.50
C PHE A 510 12.54 -6.69 11.10
N PHE A 511 12.23 -5.60 11.82
CA PHE A 511 10.95 -5.45 12.49
C PHE A 511 9.76 -5.65 11.54
N ASP A 512 9.81 -5.07 10.34
CA ASP A 512 8.75 -5.22 9.33
C ASP A 512 8.53 -6.69 8.94
N VAL A 513 9.59 -7.47 8.75
CA VAL A 513 9.47 -8.90 8.40
C VAL A 513 8.89 -9.70 9.56
N ALA A 514 9.28 -9.39 10.80
CA ALA A 514 8.69 -10.01 11.99
C ALA A 514 7.21 -9.63 12.18
N LEU A 515 6.87 -8.36 11.94
CA LEU A 515 5.51 -7.84 11.97
C LEU A 515 4.61 -8.57 10.96
N LEU A 516 5.07 -8.69 9.72
CA LEU A 516 4.31 -9.28 8.61
C LEU A 516 4.24 -10.81 8.68
N SER A 517 5.28 -11.50 9.15
CA SER A 517 5.25 -12.94 9.44
C SER A 517 4.33 -13.32 10.60
N ARG A 518 3.83 -12.32 11.36
CA ARG A 518 3.08 -12.50 12.61
C ARG A 518 3.83 -13.33 13.64
N ALA A 519 5.15 -13.28 13.57
CA ALA A 519 6.00 -13.78 14.61
C ALA A 519 5.64 -13.11 15.94
N PRO A 520 5.78 -13.79 17.09
CA PRO A 520 6.00 -13.07 18.33
C PRO A 520 7.15 -12.08 18.10
N ILE A 521 6.87 -10.79 18.26
CA ILE A 521 7.86 -9.72 18.21
C ILE A 521 8.62 -9.78 19.54
N MET A 522 9.44 -10.82 19.66
CA MET A 522 10.28 -11.12 20.82
C MET A 522 11.73 -11.14 20.35
N GLY A 523 12.60 -10.45 21.09
CA GLY A 523 14.02 -10.35 20.76
C GLY A 523 14.44 -8.95 20.36
N ARG A 524 15.73 -8.82 20.04
CA ARG A 524 16.37 -7.54 19.73
C ARG A 524 16.12 -7.19 18.26
N PHE A 525 15.44 -6.08 18.02
CA PHE A 525 15.21 -5.53 16.69
C PHE A 525 16.09 -4.31 16.44
N VAL A 526 16.56 -4.18 15.21
CA VAL A 526 17.48 -3.12 14.80
C VAL A 526 16.95 -2.50 13.50
N PRO A 527 16.13 -1.43 13.54
CA PRO A 527 15.49 -0.82 14.71
C PRO A 527 14.23 -1.55 15.20
N PRO A 528 13.75 -1.28 16.44
CA PRO A 528 12.57 -1.92 17.03
C PRO A 528 11.25 -1.27 16.62
N PHE A 529 11.17 -0.84 15.37
CA PHE A 529 9.99 -0.25 14.76
C PHE A 529 10.06 -0.41 13.23
N PRO A 530 8.95 -0.21 12.51
CA PRO A 530 8.94 -0.35 11.06
C PRO A 530 9.95 0.57 10.38
N MET A 531 10.76 0.00 9.48
CA MET A 531 11.72 0.74 8.65
C MET A 531 11.03 1.38 7.45
N LEU A 532 10.02 0.72 6.87
CA LEU A 532 9.16 1.32 5.86
C LEU A 532 7.95 2.00 6.52
N SER A 533 7.60 3.19 6.05
CA SER A 533 6.55 3.99 6.69
C SER A 533 5.17 3.30 6.68
N GLN A 534 4.94 2.43 5.68
CA GLN A 534 3.71 1.63 5.57
C GLN A 534 3.46 0.73 6.79
N GLY A 535 4.49 0.21 7.45
CA GLY A 535 4.34 -0.72 8.58
C GLY A 535 3.75 -0.09 9.84
N TRP A 536 3.79 1.23 9.96
CA TRP A 536 3.22 1.92 11.11
C TRP A 536 1.71 1.75 11.22
N ALA A 537 1.02 1.68 10.08
CA ALA A 537 -0.42 1.44 10.02
C ALA A 537 -0.81 0.02 10.45
N LEU A 538 0.15 -0.90 10.58
CA LEU A 538 -0.08 -2.29 10.90
C LEU A 538 0.15 -2.62 12.38
N LEU A 539 0.77 -1.71 13.15
CA LEU A 539 1.19 -1.97 14.52
C LEU A 539 0.01 -2.37 15.43
N SER A 540 -1.08 -1.62 15.37
CA SER A 540 -2.32 -1.87 16.14
C SER A 540 -2.98 -3.19 15.75
N ALA A 541 -3.13 -3.44 14.44
CA ALA A 541 -3.73 -4.67 13.91
C ALA A 541 -2.98 -5.94 14.38
N TYR A 542 -1.65 -5.86 14.49
CA TYR A 542 -0.82 -6.96 15.01
C TYR A 542 -0.58 -6.94 16.52
N ARG A 543 -1.11 -5.95 17.24
CA ARG A 543 -0.81 -5.71 18.67
C ARG A 543 0.71 -5.63 18.92
N ALA A 544 1.45 -5.13 17.92
CA ALA A 544 2.88 -4.91 18.01
C ALA A 544 3.15 -3.72 18.92
N GLN A 545 3.85 -3.97 20.02
CA GLN A 545 4.23 -2.92 20.96
C GLN A 545 5.66 -2.48 20.68
N LEU A 546 5.84 -1.16 20.57
CA LEU A 546 7.17 -0.57 20.55
C LEU A 546 7.74 -0.52 21.98
N PRO A 547 9.07 -0.47 22.16
CA PRO A 547 9.67 -0.29 23.47
C PRO A 547 9.07 0.91 24.22
N PRO A 548 8.82 0.83 25.54
CA PRO A 548 8.18 1.90 26.30
C PRO A 548 8.88 3.26 26.18
N SER A 549 10.21 3.26 25.98
CA SER A 549 10.99 4.48 25.76
C SER A 549 10.64 5.24 24.47
N LEU A 550 9.94 4.59 23.53
CA LEU A 550 9.51 5.12 22.24
C LEU A 550 8.00 5.38 22.19
N HIS A 551 7.29 5.32 23.33
CA HIS A 551 5.86 5.61 23.34
C HIS A 551 5.54 6.99 22.76
N GLY A 552 4.62 7.06 21.79
CA GLY A 552 4.22 8.29 21.12
C GLY A 552 5.16 8.74 19.99
N ILE A 553 6.21 7.98 19.68
CA ILE A 553 7.16 8.34 18.60
C ILE A 553 6.50 8.39 17.23
N GLU A 554 5.38 7.68 17.02
CA GLU A 554 4.63 7.66 15.76
C GLU A 554 4.17 9.06 15.34
N GLN A 555 3.96 9.96 16.31
CA GLN A 555 3.55 11.36 16.11
C GLN A 555 4.71 12.29 15.71
N CYS A 556 5.95 11.79 15.79
CA CYS A 556 7.15 12.53 15.44
C CYS A 556 7.67 12.17 14.04
N ARG A 557 6.94 11.32 13.30
CA ARG A 557 7.32 10.93 11.94
C ARG A 557 7.10 12.07 10.96
N VAL A 558 7.90 12.07 9.90
CA VAL A 558 7.74 12.98 8.77
C VAL A 558 7.42 12.19 7.50
N PRO A 559 6.65 12.76 6.54
CA PRO A 559 6.33 12.07 5.29
C PRO A 559 7.59 11.65 4.54
N SER A 560 7.75 10.34 4.32
CA SER A 560 8.91 9.73 3.66
C SER A 560 8.59 8.26 3.36
N LEU A 561 9.19 7.65 2.33
CA LEU A 561 8.99 6.21 2.03
C LEU A 561 9.52 5.33 3.18
N TRP A 562 10.71 5.67 3.65
CA TRP A 562 11.34 5.07 4.82
C TRP A 562 11.07 5.92 6.05
N THR A 563 10.99 5.27 7.21
CA THR A 563 10.71 5.91 8.49
C THR A 563 11.75 6.98 8.81
N MET A 564 11.29 8.22 8.86
CA MET A 564 12.07 9.39 9.28
C MET A 564 11.36 10.12 10.41
N PHE A 565 12.14 10.78 11.27
CA PHE A 565 11.63 11.53 12.40
C PHE A 565 12.04 13.00 12.35
N ASN A 566 11.17 13.88 12.83
CA ASN A 566 11.49 15.28 13.10
C ASN A 566 12.40 15.41 14.34
N GLY A 567 12.83 16.64 14.65
CA GLY A 567 13.73 16.90 15.77
C GLY A 567 13.24 16.40 17.15
N LYS A 568 11.93 16.36 17.39
CA LYS A 568 11.36 15.78 18.63
C LYS A 568 11.57 14.27 18.69
N GLY A 569 11.33 13.57 17.57
CA GLY A 569 11.57 12.14 17.47
C GLY A 569 13.06 11.79 17.54
N VAL A 570 13.93 12.61 16.95
CA VAL A 570 15.40 12.50 17.09
C VAL A 570 15.82 12.57 18.56
N ALA A 571 15.28 13.52 19.33
CA ALA A 571 15.58 13.63 20.76
C ALA A 571 15.10 12.40 21.57
N MET A 572 13.91 11.87 21.25
CA MET A 572 13.39 10.64 21.86
C MET A 572 14.29 9.43 21.55
N LEU A 573 14.65 9.22 20.29
CA LEU A 573 15.53 8.12 19.87
C LEU A 573 16.91 8.25 20.48
N ARG A 574 17.50 9.45 20.50
CA ARG A 574 18.79 9.69 21.14
C ARG A 574 18.78 9.22 22.59
N LYS A 575 17.78 9.65 23.37
CA LYS A 575 17.63 9.23 24.77
C LYS A 575 17.47 7.71 24.89
N ALA A 576 16.65 7.10 24.03
CA ALA A 576 16.37 5.68 24.09
C ALA A 576 17.59 4.82 23.68
N ILE A 577 18.33 5.21 22.65
CA ILE A 577 19.58 4.55 22.22
C ILE A 577 20.62 4.63 23.33
N LEU A 578 20.91 5.83 23.84
CA LEU A 578 21.97 6.02 24.84
C LEU A 578 21.66 5.32 26.17
N SER A 579 20.38 5.21 26.55
CA SER A 579 19.96 4.49 27.76
C SER A 579 19.83 2.97 27.58
N GLY A 580 19.96 2.45 26.36
CA GLY A 580 19.68 1.04 26.05
C GLY A 580 18.18 0.70 26.12
N GLY A 581 17.30 1.70 26.08
CA GLY A 581 15.85 1.54 26.16
C GLY A 581 15.21 0.94 24.91
N ILE A 582 15.92 0.94 23.77
CA ILE A 582 15.45 0.35 22.51
C ILE A 582 15.78 -1.15 22.35
N GLU A 583 16.57 -1.72 23.25
CA GLU A 583 17.04 -3.11 23.17
C GLU A 583 16.27 -4.08 24.07
N ARG A 584 15.29 -3.57 24.84
CA ARG A 584 14.54 -4.30 25.86
C ARG A 584 13.09 -4.54 25.48
#